data_AF-A0A8J5G566-F1
#
_entry.id   AF-A0A8J5G566-F1
#
_cell.length_a   1.000
_cell.length_b   1.000
_cell.length_c   1.000
_cell.angle_alpha   90.00
_cell.angle_beta   90.00
_cell.angle_gamma   90.00
#
_symmetry.space_group_name_H-M   'P 1'
#
loop_
_entity.id
_entity.type
_entity.pdbx_description
1 polymer ?
#
loop_
_entity_poly.entity_id
_entity_poly.type
_entity_poly.pdbx_seq_one_letter_code
_entity_poly.pdbx_strand_id
1 'polypeptide(L)'
;MHVNTHQQVSPSNVYSNVTDHGSLPSSYVRPESQRPCLEEVITNANIPTIDLTSFDVVAQVAHACSSHGFFQVVNHGVEVELIREMMELVLEFFRLLAEEKAKHYFDDPAKNQFRTVSFFMLKLVYSHI
;
A
#
# COMPACT_ATOMS: atom_id res chain seq x y z
N MET A 1 10.78 14.56 33.07
CA MET A 1 11.78 13.70 32.41
C MET A 1 11.41 12.27 32.71
N HIS A 2 10.89 11.54 31.73
CA HIS A 2 10.93 10.07 31.70
C HIS A 2 10.94 9.70 30.22
N VAL A 3 12.12 9.29 29.78
CA VAL A 3 12.45 8.83 28.45
C VAL A 3 12.00 7.38 28.40
N ASN A 4 11.07 7.02 27.51
CA ASN A 4 10.86 5.62 27.16
C ASN A 4 11.29 5.44 25.70
N THR A 5 12.58 5.13 25.62
CA THR A 5 13.31 4.34 24.63
C THR A 5 12.48 3.75 23.49
N HIS A 6 12.86 4.19 22.28
CA HIS A 6 12.69 3.48 21.02
C HIS A 6 12.98 1.99 21.20
N GLN A 7 11.94 1.17 21.11
CA GLN A 7 12.12 -0.26 20.99
C GLN A 7 12.58 -0.55 19.56
N GLN A 8 13.90 -0.70 19.38
CA GLN A 8 14.48 -1.25 18.16
C GLN A 8 13.90 -2.65 17.96
N VAL A 9 13.02 -2.80 16.96
CA VAL A 9 12.56 -4.11 16.52
C VAL A 9 13.70 -4.70 15.69
N SER A 10 14.32 -5.76 16.19
CA SER A 10 15.36 -6.51 15.47
C SER A 10 14.80 -7.14 14.19
N PRO A 11 15.56 -7.17 13.08
CA PRO A 11 15.09 -7.68 11.78
C PRO A 11 14.61 -9.15 11.83
N SER A 12 15.11 -9.91 12.80
CA SER A 12 14.72 -11.30 13.06
C SER A 12 13.25 -11.50 13.44
N ASN A 13 12.56 -10.45 13.91
CA ASN A 13 11.16 -10.56 14.36
C ASN A 13 10.15 -10.30 13.23
N VAL A 14 10.60 -9.88 12.05
CA VAL A 14 9.72 -9.63 10.88
C VAL A 14 9.27 -10.95 10.23
N TYR A 15 9.98 -12.04 10.51
CA TYR A 15 9.78 -13.37 9.92
C TYR A 15 9.29 -14.40 10.92
N SER A 16 8.50 -13.99 11.93
CA SER A 16 7.81 -14.99 12.73
C SER A 16 6.90 -15.79 11.80
N ASN A 17 7.27 -17.05 11.55
CA ASN A 17 6.37 -18.09 11.07
C ASN A 17 5.02 -17.88 11.73
N VAL A 18 3.93 -17.92 10.95
CA VAL A 18 2.55 -17.75 11.43
C VAL A 18 2.33 -18.70 12.60
N THR A 19 2.58 -18.22 13.80
CA THR A 19 2.17 -18.84 15.03
C THR A 19 0.66 -18.68 15.02
N ASP A 20 -0.06 -19.79 15.16
CA ASP A 20 -1.52 -19.82 15.27
C ASP A 20 -1.93 -18.99 16.47
N HIS A 21 -2.09 -17.69 16.22
CA HIS A 21 -2.49 -16.73 17.21
C HIS A 21 -4.01 -16.69 17.13
N GLY A 22 -4.68 -17.37 18.05
CA GLY A 22 -6.14 -17.28 18.22
C GLY A 22 -6.66 -15.86 18.45
N SER A 23 -5.77 -14.88 18.60
CA SER A 23 -6.04 -13.44 18.61
C SER A 23 -4.87 -12.65 18.01
N LEU A 24 -5.15 -11.55 17.31
CA LEU A 24 -4.12 -10.64 16.76
C LEU A 24 -3.16 -10.14 17.86
N PRO A 25 -1.82 -10.12 17.62
CA PRO A 25 -0.88 -9.55 18.58
C PRO A 25 -1.14 -8.06 18.83
N SER A 26 -0.94 -7.61 20.07
CA SER A 26 -1.24 -6.22 20.48
C SER A 26 -0.47 -5.16 19.68
N SER A 27 0.71 -5.50 19.15
CA SER A 27 1.50 -4.61 18.28
C SER A 27 0.82 -4.27 16.95
N TYR A 28 -0.14 -5.09 16.50
CA TYR A 28 -0.93 -4.84 15.28
C TYR A 28 -2.25 -4.13 15.57
N VAL A 29 -2.67 -4.07 16.84
CA VAL A 29 -3.91 -3.39 17.25
C VAL A 29 -3.69 -1.89 17.24
N ARG A 30 -4.36 -1.18 16.32
CA ARG A 30 -4.33 0.28 16.25
C ARG A 30 -5.02 0.91 17.47
N PRO A 31 -4.58 2.11 17.93
CA PRO A 31 -5.33 2.91 18.90
C PRO A 31 -6.77 3.15 18.43
N GLU A 32 -7.72 3.28 19.34
CA GLU A 32 -9.15 3.46 19.00
C GLU A 32 -9.40 4.61 18.02
N SER A 33 -8.71 5.73 18.20
CA SER A 33 -8.81 6.89 17.30
C SER A 33 -8.31 6.67 15.87
N GLN A 34 -7.62 5.56 15.60
CA GLN A 34 -7.11 5.19 14.27
C GLN A 34 -7.84 3.98 13.68
N ARG A 35 -8.80 3.39 14.41
CA ARG A 35 -9.57 2.26 13.90
C ARG A 35 -10.63 2.79 12.94
N PRO A 36 -10.85 2.14 11.79
CA PRO A 36 -11.95 2.51 10.90
C PRO A 36 -13.30 2.41 11.62
N CYS A 37 -14.13 3.46 11.48
CA CYS A 37 -15.53 3.47 11.92
C CYS A 37 -16.38 2.95 10.75
N LEU A 38 -16.95 1.75 10.86
CA LEU A 38 -17.68 1.12 9.76
C LEU A 38 -19.01 1.83 9.47
N GLU A 39 -19.59 2.44 10.50
CA GLU A 39 -20.83 3.21 10.45
C GLU A 39 -20.69 4.49 9.60
N GLU A 40 -19.47 5.03 9.49
CA GLU A 40 -19.15 6.24 8.71
C GLU A 40 -18.79 5.94 7.25
N VAL A 41 -18.72 4.66 6.85
CA VAL A 41 -18.33 4.27 5.50
C VAL A 41 -19.42 4.63 4.49
N ILE A 42 -19.07 5.46 3.52
CA ILE A 42 -19.93 5.79 2.38
C ILE A 42 -19.73 4.72 1.30
N THR A 43 -20.71 3.84 1.13
CA THR A 43 -20.62 2.69 0.20
C THR A 43 -20.70 3.08 -1.29
N ASN A 44 -21.26 4.25 -1.61
CA ASN A 44 -21.46 4.73 -2.97
C ASN A 44 -20.65 6.00 -3.26
N ALA A 45 -19.46 6.13 -2.66
CA ALA A 45 -18.59 7.26 -2.94
C ALA A 45 -18.16 7.22 -4.42
N ASN A 46 -18.45 8.29 -5.16
CA ASN A 46 -18.02 8.43 -6.55
C ASN A 46 -16.58 8.95 -6.57
N ILE A 47 -15.63 8.06 -6.81
CA ILE A 47 -14.22 8.45 -6.99
C ILE A 47 -14.05 8.93 -8.44
N PRO A 48 -13.50 10.14 -8.67
CA PRO A 48 -13.29 10.65 -10.01
C PRO A 48 -12.45 9.67 -10.83
N THR A 49 -12.93 9.34 -12.03
CA THR A 49 -12.20 8.50 -13.00
C THR A 49 -11.90 9.34 -14.23
N ILE A 50 -10.62 9.47 -14.58
CA ILE A 50 -10.15 10.36 -15.64
C ILE A 50 -9.67 9.52 -16.82
N ASP A 51 -10.25 9.75 -17.98
CA ASP A 51 -9.77 9.21 -19.25
C ASP A 51 -8.62 10.07 -19.78
N LEU A 52 -7.41 9.50 -19.83
CA LEU A 52 -6.21 10.22 -20.27
C LEU A 52 -6.18 10.53 -21.78
N THR A 53 -7.14 10.02 -22.54
CA THR A 53 -7.32 10.37 -23.96
C THR A 53 -8.28 11.55 -24.18
N SER A 54 -8.89 12.08 -23.10
CA SER A 54 -9.78 13.24 -23.19
C SER A 54 -9.04 14.53 -23.57
N PHE A 55 -9.74 15.47 -24.19
CA PHE A 55 -9.17 16.77 -24.59
C PHE A 55 -8.97 17.74 -23.42
N ASP A 56 -9.63 17.51 -22.29
CA ASP A 56 -9.67 18.39 -21.11
C ASP A 56 -9.04 17.76 -19.86
N VAL A 57 -8.18 16.74 -20.03
CA VAL A 57 -7.53 15.98 -18.93
C VAL A 57 -6.93 16.88 -17.86
N VAL A 58 -6.26 17.97 -18.26
CA VAL A 58 -5.63 18.91 -17.30
C VAL A 58 -6.66 19.53 -16.36
N ALA A 59 -7.83 19.93 -16.88
CA ALA A 59 -8.90 20.50 -16.07
C ALA A 59 -9.55 19.45 -15.17
N GLN A 60 -9.77 18.23 -15.68
CA GLN A 60 -10.30 17.12 -14.89
C GLN A 60 -9.38 16.75 -13.73
N VAL A 61 -8.07 16.65 -13.97
CA VAL A 61 -7.06 16.36 -12.95
C VAL A 61 -7.02 17.47 -11.90
N ALA A 62 -7.00 18.75 -12.32
CA ALA A 62 -7.03 19.87 -11.39
C ALA A 62 -8.28 19.84 -10.50
N HIS A 63 -9.44 19.56 -11.09
CA HIS A 63 -10.69 19.46 -10.36
C HIS A 63 -10.69 18.30 -9.36
N ALA A 64 -10.26 17.10 -9.77
CA ALA A 64 -10.22 15.93 -8.91
C ALA A 64 -9.23 16.10 -7.76
N CYS A 65 -8.05 16.68 -8.02
CA CYS A 65 -7.09 17.02 -6.97
C CYS A 65 -7.68 18.01 -5.95
N SER A 66 -8.39 19.04 -6.39
CA SER A 66 -8.96 20.04 -5.48
C SER A 66 -10.17 19.54 -4.68
N SER A 67 -10.98 18.65 -5.26
CA SER A 67 -12.23 18.20 -4.65
C SER A 67 -12.08 16.92 -3.82
N HIS A 68 -11.25 15.97 -4.29
CA HIS A 68 -11.09 14.65 -3.66
C HIS A 68 -9.67 14.41 -3.15
N GLY A 69 -8.65 15.04 -3.75
CA GLY A 69 -7.24 14.78 -3.42
C GLY A 69 -6.69 13.48 -4.03
N PHE A 70 -7.52 12.70 -4.73
CA PHE A 70 -7.16 11.50 -5.46
C PHE A 70 -8.17 11.20 -6.57
N PHE A 71 -7.77 10.37 -7.55
CA PHE A 71 -8.61 9.95 -8.68
C PHE A 71 -8.10 8.63 -9.26
N GLN A 72 -8.93 7.96 -10.05
CA GLN A 72 -8.59 6.82 -10.89
C GLN A 72 -8.29 7.29 -12.31
N VAL A 73 -7.48 6.53 -13.05
CA VAL A 73 -7.17 6.83 -14.46
C VAL A 73 -7.50 5.64 -15.35
N VAL A 74 -8.02 5.90 -16.54
CA VAL A 74 -8.25 4.91 -17.61
C VAL A 74 -7.60 5.38 -18.91
N ASN A 75 -7.43 4.46 -19.85
CA ASN A 75 -6.76 4.71 -21.15
C ASN A 75 -5.37 5.37 -20.99
N HIS A 76 -4.63 4.97 -19.95
CA HIS A 76 -3.32 5.52 -19.63
C HIS A 76 -2.17 5.05 -20.55
N GLY A 77 -2.46 4.20 -21.54
CA GLY A 77 -1.49 3.71 -22.52
C GLY A 77 -0.49 2.68 -21.96
N VAL A 78 -0.66 2.23 -20.72
CA VAL A 78 0.12 1.10 -20.17
C VAL A 78 -0.60 -0.18 -20.54
N GLU A 79 0.13 -1.11 -21.14
CA GLU A 79 -0.43 -2.38 -21.56
C GLU A 79 -0.95 -3.19 -20.36
N VAL A 80 -2.11 -3.83 -20.53
CA VAL A 80 -2.73 -4.66 -19.50
C VAL A 80 -1.85 -5.87 -19.16
N GLU A 81 -1.21 -6.50 -20.15
CA GLU A 81 -0.32 -7.64 -19.91
C GLU A 81 0.90 -7.24 -19.07
N LEU A 82 1.52 -6.08 -19.33
CA LEU A 82 2.60 -5.56 -18.48
C LEU A 82 2.16 -5.40 -17.02
N ILE A 83 0.95 -4.90 -16.77
CA ILE A 83 0.41 -4.78 -15.40
C ILE A 83 0.21 -6.17 -14.79
N ARG A 84 -0.33 -7.13 -15.55
CA ARG A 84 -0.53 -8.52 -15.10
C ARG A 84 0.79 -9.19 -14.74
N GLU A 85 1.79 -9.13 -15.63
CA GLU A 85 3.13 -9.70 -15.41
C GLU A 85 3.79 -9.08 -14.18
N MET A 86 3.72 -7.76 -14.04
CA MET A 86 4.24 -7.06 -12.86
C MET A 86 3.57 -7.55 -11.57
N MET A 87 2.25 -7.73 -11.57
CA MET A 87 1.52 -8.27 -10.41
C MET A 87 1.92 -9.72 -10.11
N GLU A 88 2.14 -10.54 -11.12
CA GLU A 88 2.64 -11.91 -10.96
C GLU A 88 4.02 -11.94 -10.32
N LEU A 89 4.95 -11.09 -10.78
CA LEU A 89 6.28 -10.95 -10.19
C LEU A 89 6.24 -10.48 -8.74
N VAL A 90 5.35 -9.53 -8.41
CA VAL A 90 5.15 -9.08 -7.01
C VAL A 90 4.66 -10.24 -6.15
N LEU A 91 3.67 -11.01 -6.63
CA LEU A 91 3.15 -12.17 -5.91
C LEU A 91 4.22 -13.26 -5.75
N GLU A 92 5.01 -13.53 -6.78
CA GLU A 92 6.13 -14.48 -6.73
C GLU A 92 7.16 -14.06 -5.69
N PHE A 93 7.54 -12.78 -5.68
CA PHE A 93 8.45 -12.24 -4.66
C PHE A 93 7.91 -12.46 -3.24
N PHE A 94 6.64 -12.17 -2.98
CA PHE A 94 6.07 -12.35 -1.64
C PHE A 94 5.89 -13.83 -1.23
N ARG A 95 5.81 -14.75 -2.20
CA ARG A 95 5.82 -16.22 -1.99
C ARG A 95 7.21 -16.78 -1.66
N LEU A 96 8.29 -16.05 -1.92
CA LEU A 96 9.63 -16.46 -1.51
C LEU A 96 9.72 -16.62 0.02
N LEU A 97 10.65 -17.47 0.44
CA LEU A 97 10.99 -17.66 1.85
C LEU A 97 11.44 -16.34 2.49
N ALA A 98 11.23 -16.26 3.80
CA ALA A 98 11.63 -15.12 4.62
C ALA A 98 13.10 -14.72 4.41
N GLU A 99 13.99 -15.71 4.41
CA GLU A 99 15.44 -15.56 4.27
C GLU A 99 15.83 -15.02 2.90
N GLU A 100 15.11 -15.41 1.85
CA GLU A 100 15.32 -14.92 0.50
C GLU A 100 14.83 -13.47 0.36
N LYS A 101 13.65 -13.16 0.92
CA LYS A 101 13.15 -11.78 0.95
C LYS A 101 14.08 -10.87 1.76
N ALA A 102 14.65 -11.36 2.87
CA ALA A 102 15.56 -10.61 3.76
C ALA A 102 16.74 -10.00 3.02
N LYS A 103 17.26 -10.67 1.98
CA LYS A 103 18.38 -10.19 1.16
C LYS A 103 18.09 -8.89 0.41
N HIS A 104 16.81 -8.54 0.25
CA HIS A 104 16.36 -7.36 -0.49
C HIS A 104 15.92 -6.20 0.42
N TYR A 105 16.00 -6.35 1.74
CA TYR A 105 15.73 -5.24 2.66
C TYR A 105 17.00 -4.40 2.86
N PHE A 106 16.85 -3.07 2.81
CA PHE A 106 17.91 -2.13 3.15
C PHE A 106 17.75 -1.72 4.62
N ASP A 107 18.57 -2.27 5.51
CA ASP A 107 18.67 -1.87 6.92
C ASP A 107 19.79 -0.81 7.13
N ASP A 108 19.77 0.27 6.35
CA ASP A 108 20.67 1.41 6.59
C ASP A 108 19.91 2.53 7.31
N PRO A 109 20.00 2.64 8.65
CA PRO A 109 19.32 3.68 9.40
C PRO A 109 19.82 5.11 9.09
N ALA A 110 20.96 5.28 8.40
CA ALA A 110 21.45 6.58 7.95
C ALA A 110 20.84 7.01 6.59
N LYS A 111 20.22 6.07 5.86
CA LYS A 111 19.48 6.36 4.65
C LYS A 111 18.00 6.27 5.00
N ASN A 112 17.35 7.42 5.14
CA ASN A 112 15.91 7.54 5.39
C ASN A 112 15.08 7.05 4.18
N GLN A 113 15.21 5.76 3.83
CA GLN A 113 14.67 5.17 2.62
C GLN A 113 14.04 3.81 2.95
N PHE A 114 12.85 3.86 3.57
CA PHE A 114 11.94 2.73 3.55
C PHE A 114 11.49 2.50 2.10
N ARG A 115 12.08 1.52 1.41
CA ARG A 115 11.58 1.00 0.14
C ARG A 115 11.14 -0.44 0.33
N THR A 116 9.94 -0.61 0.87
CA THR A 116 9.15 -1.81 0.58
C THR A 116 8.12 -1.41 -0.46
N VAL A 117 8.15 -2.07 -1.62
CA VAL A 117 7.20 -1.95 -2.75
C VAL A 117 5.73 -2.29 -2.40
N SER A 118 5.38 -2.33 -1.11
CA SER A 118 4.14 -2.94 -0.62
C SER A 118 2.94 -2.00 -0.59
N PHE A 119 3.10 -0.67 -0.49
CA PHE A 119 1.94 0.19 -0.19
C PHE A 119 1.22 0.82 -1.39
N PHE A 120 1.86 0.95 -2.56
CA PHE A 120 1.27 1.68 -3.69
C PHE A 120 0.77 0.81 -4.86
N MET A 121 1.29 -0.41 -5.05
CA MET A 121 0.97 -1.19 -6.24
C MET A 121 -0.36 -1.97 -6.13
N LEU A 122 -0.69 -2.47 -4.93
CA LEU A 122 -1.88 -3.32 -4.75
C LEU A 122 -3.21 -2.56 -4.82
N LYS A 123 -3.24 -1.26 -4.51
CA LYS A 123 -4.49 -0.48 -4.50
C LYS A 123 -4.85 0.12 -5.86
N LEU A 124 -3.89 0.23 -6.79
CA LEU A 124 -4.12 0.89 -8.08
C LEU A 124 -4.79 0.01 -9.14
N VAL A 125 -4.82 -1.32 -8.98
CA VAL A 125 -5.17 -2.22 -10.10
C VAL A 125 -6.51 -2.95 -9.89
N TYR A 126 -7.07 -2.98 -8.69
CA TYR A 126 -8.25 -3.83 -8.40
C TYR A 126 -9.62 -3.15 -8.55
N SER A 127 -9.73 -2.00 -9.22
CA SER A 127 -11.05 -1.37 -9.40
C SER A 127 -11.68 -1.50 -10.78
N HIS A 128 -10.97 -1.80 -11.88
CA HIS A 128 -11.58 -2.14 -13.19
C HIS A 128 -10.56 -2.77 -14.16
N ILE A 129 -10.34 -4.07 -14.01
CA ILE A 129 -10.30 -4.99 -15.16
C ILE A 129 -11.67 -5.67 -15.19
#